data_AF-A0AAD3DWZ9-F1
#
_entry.id   AF-A0AAD3DWZ9-F1
#
_cell.length_a   1.000
_cell.length_b   1.000
_cell.length_c   1.000
_cell.angle_alpha   90.00
_cell.angle_beta   90.00
_cell.angle_gamma   90.00
#
_symmetry.space_group_name_H-M   'P 1'
#
loop_
_entity.id
_entity.type
_entity.pdbx_description
1 polymer ?
#
loop_
_entity_poly.entity_id
_entity_poly.type
_entity_poly.pdbx_seq_one_letter_code
_entity_poly.pdbx_strand_id
1 'polypeptide(L)'
;PLSRGSDILGAYYCWTLPQFADVLLTLLRNAYAAYRGQLYQQTRGVAMGANFATYVANMALCAHEYRFLRTLYCAAFQPHALLPPLPLPPSLALDILLAFQQTYRFADDLLSLDNPFLPHLLSANQLFLGLLPGIYPISLTLTSSGASSHTTPSLPYMNFAITASASTLPGHLLFTLAPYDKRDGPKFRHLPIVRYTLFTSTLPHHSKLNLVINILMTHARFSSTASAFTSAAQDAMRHLHLRGYPRPFLLLALRRFFRLHLHLLPHHPRWSQLQRTLLPS
;
A
#
# COMPACT_ATOMS: atom_id res chain seq x y z
N PRO A 1 -36.42 -7.76 -4.75
CA PRO A 1 -36.24 -9.23 -4.72
C PRO A 1 -34.79 -9.60 -5.06
N LEU A 2 -34.04 -10.10 -4.08
CA LEU A 2 -32.68 -10.62 -4.28
C LEU A 2 -32.79 -11.97 -5.00
N SER A 3 -32.11 -12.15 -6.12
CA SER A 3 -32.01 -13.48 -6.75
C SER A 3 -31.01 -14.33 -5.96
N ARG A 4 -31.46 -15.49 -5.49
CA ARG A 4 -30.55 -16.50 -4.94
C ARG A 4 -29.88 -17.22 -6.10
N GLY A 5 -28.57 -17.04 -6.25
CA GLY A 5 -27.74 -17.99 -6.98
C GLY A 5 -27.50 -19.20 -6.08
N SER A 6 -27.88 -20.40 -6.53
CA SER A 6 -27.59 -21.64 -5.83
C SER A 6 -26.37 -22.32 -6.45
N ASP A 7 -25.19 -22.03 -5.92
CA ASP A 7 -24.01 -22.87 -6.10
C ASP A 7 -23.56 -23.43 -4.74
N ILE A 8 -22.85 -24.57 -4.79
CA ILE A 8 -22.56 -25.56 -3.73
C ILE A 8 -21.80 -24.97 -2.49
N LEU A 9 -21.59 -23.66 -2.39
CA LEU A 9 -20.75 -23.00 -1.38
C LEU A 9 -21.46 -21.92 -0.52
N GLY A 10 -22.79 -21.91 -0.48
CA GLY A 10 -23.58 -21.01 0.37
C GLY A 10 -24.38 -19.98 -0.43
N ALA A 11 -25.45 -19.45 0.17
CA ALA A 11 -26.31 -18.47 -0.49
C ALA A 11 -25.59 -17.12 -0.60
N TYR A 12 -25.07 -16.80 -1.79
CA TYR A 12 -24.60 -15.46 -2.10
C TYR A 12 -25.78 -14.61 -2.57
N TYR A 13 -25.92 -13.42 -1.99
CA TYR A 13 -26.84 -12.41 -2.49
C TYR A 13 -26.14 -11.62 -3.58
N CYS A 14 -26.56 -11.81 -4.82
CA CYS A 14 -26.11 -10.97 -5.93
C CYS A 14 -27.02 -9.74 -6.01
N TRP A 15 -26.41 -8.56 -6.03
CA TRP A 15 -27.11 -7.31 -6.29
C TRP A 15 -26.97 -6.93 -7.75
N THR A 16 -28.05 -6.44 -8.35
CA THR A 16 -27.92 -5.69 -9.60
C THR A 16 -27.20 -4.36 -9.33
N LEU A 17 -26.61 -3.75 -10.36
CA LEU A 17 -25.93 -2.46 -10.21
C LEU A 17 -26.84 -1.38 -9.59
N PRO A 18 -28.13 -1.22 -9.98
CA PRO A 18 -29.04 -0.29 -9.32
C PRO A 18 -29.24 -0.59 -7.84
N GLN A 19 -29.45 -1.86 -7.47
CA GLN A 19 -29.62 -2.26 -6.07
C GLN A 19 -28.38 -1.95 -5.23
N PHE A 20 -27.19 -2.26 -5.76
CA PHE A 20 -25.93 -1.91 -5.11
C PHE A 20 -25.78 -0.40 -4.93
N ALA A 21 -26.08 0.38 -5.98
CA ALA A 21 -26.00 1.84 -5.92
C ALA A 21 -26.96 2.42 -4.86
N ASP A 22 -28.19 1.94 -4.79
CA ASP A 22 -29.17 2.38 -3.80
C ASP A 22 -28.71 2.07 -2.36
N VAL A 23 -28.21 0.86 -2.12
CA VAL A 23 -27.67 0.46 -0.81
C VAL A 23 -26.45 1.32 -0.45
N LEU A 24 -25.52 1.50 -1.38
CA LEU A 24 -24.31 2.29 -1.15
C LEU A 24 -24.65 3.76 -0.86
N LEU A 25 -25.52 4.37 -1.65
CA LEU A 25 -25.96 5.76 -1.43
C LEU A 25 -26.69 5.90 -0.10
N THR A 26 -27.48 4.90 0.30
CA THR A 26 -28.15 4.89 1.60
C THR A 26 -27.13 4.85 2.73
N LEU A 27 -26.12 3.98 2.66
CA LEU A 27 -25.05 3.90 3.65
C LEU A 27 -24.25 5.20 3.76
N LEU A 28 -23.91 5.81 2.63
CA LEU A 28 -23.15 7.06 2.59
C LEU A 28 -23.95 8.25 3.11
N ARG A 29 -25.25 8.30 2.84
CA ARG A 29 -26.14 9.38 3.34
C ARG A 29 -26.49 9.20 4.81
N ASN A 30 -26.51 7.98 5.33
CA ASN A 30 -26.93 7.67 6.69
C ASN A 30 -25.76 7.27 7.60
N ALA A 31 -24.61 7.93 7.45
CA ALA A 31 -23.47 7.75 8.34
C ALA A 31 -23.59 8.68 9.56
N TYR A 32 -23.83 8.10 10.73
CA TYR A 32 -23.94 8.83 12.00
C TYR A 32 -22.82 8.44 12.97
N ALA A 33 -22.30 9.41 13.70
CA ALA A 33 -21.32 9.21 14.77
C ALA A 33 -21.86 9.76 16.10
N ALA A 34 -21.72 8.99 17.17
CA ALA A 34 -22.05 9.44 18.52
C ALA A 34 -20.85 10.11 19.17
N TYR A 35 -21.02 11.35 19.65
CA TYR A 35 -20.00 12.06 20.41
C TYR A 35 -20.65 12.81 21.57
N ARG A 36 -20.15 12.58 22.80
CA ARG A 36 -20.67 13.18 24.04
C ARG A 36 -22.20 13.06 24.21
N GLY A 37 -22.75 11.89 23.90
CA GLY A 37 -24.18 11.62 24.02
C GLY A 37 -25.07 12.23 22.93
N GLN A 38 -24.48 12.89 21.93
CA GLN A 38 -25.19 13.46 20.79
C GLN A 38 -24.85 12.70 19.51
N LEU A 39 -25.81 12.64 18.57
CA LEU A 39 -25.64 12.04 17.25
C LEU A 39 -25.33 13.12 16.22
N TYR A 40 -24.29 12.90 15.44
CA TYR A 40 -23.86 13.78 14.36
C TYR A 40 -23.88 13.02 13.04
N GLN A 41 -24.49 13.60 12.01
CA GLN A 41 -24.46 13.03 10.66
C GLN A 41 -23.21 13.51 9.93
N GLN A 42 -22.49 12.58 9.31
CA GLN A 42 -21.39 12.93 8.43
C GLN A 42 -21.95 13.34 7.06
N THR A 43 -21.75 14.60 6.68
CA THR A 43 -22.26 15.17 5.42
C THR A 43 -21.20 15.22 4.31
N ARG A 44 -19.91 15.05 4.65
CA ARG A 44 -18.79 15.10 3.70
C ARG A 44 -17.86 13.90 3.87
N GLY A 45 -17.53 13.27 2.74
CA GLY A 45 -16.62 12.12 2.70
C GLY A 45 -17.25 10.82 3.21
N VAL A 46 -16.41 9.83 3.46
CA VAL A 46 -16.81 8.53 4.03
C VAL A 46 -16.28 8.42 5.44
N ALA A 47 -17.05 7.82 6.36
CA ALA A 47 -16.64 7.67 7.75
C ALA A 47 -15.39 6.80 7.87
N MET A 48 -14.31 7.37 8.40
CA MET A 48 -13.08 6.61 8.68
C MET A 48 -13.39 5.51 9.70
N GLY A 49 -12.93 4.28 9.42
CA GLY A 49 -13.18 3.11 10.27
C GLY A 49 -14.43 2.31 9.90
N ALA A 50 -15.28 2.79 8.98
CA ALA A 50 -16.31 1.93 8.40
C ALA A 50 -15.65 0.89 7.47
N ASN A 51 -16.09 -0.37 7.54
CA ASN A 51 -15.50 -1.49 6.79
C ASN A 51 -15.45 -1.25 5.27
N PHE A 52 -16.38 -0.47 4.73
CA PHE A 52 -16.46 -0.14 3.30
C PHE A 52 -15.70 1.13 2.91
N ALA A 53 -15.20 1.92 3.86
CA ALA A 53 -14.69 3.27 3.60
C ALA A 53 -13.51 3.29 2.64
N THR A 54 -12.53 2.41 2.86
CA THR A 54 -11.35 2.29 2.00
C THR A 54 -11.73 1.94 0.55
N TYR A 55 -12.73 1.07 0.37
CA TYR A 55 -13.19 0.68 -0.96
C TYR A 55 -13.91 1.82 -1.69
N VAL A 56 -14.77 2.56 -0.98
CA VAL A 56 -15.48 3.71 -1.56
C VAL A 56 -14.51 4.83 -1.90
N ALA A 57 -13.56 5.13 -1.01
CA ALA A 57 -12.50 6.11 -1.27
C ALA A 57 -11.69 5.70 -2.52
N ASN A 58 -11.22 4.45 -2.58
CA ASN A 58 -10.50 3.94 -3.73
C ASN A 58 -11.32 4.04 -5.03
N MET A 59 -12.61 3.67 -4.99
CA MET A 59 -13.50 3.76 -6.15
C MET A 59 -13.68 5.21 -6.64
N ALA A 60 -13.87 6.16 -5.72
CA ALA A 60 -13.98 7.57 -6.07
C ALA A 60 -12.68 8.11 -6.69
N LEU A 61 -11.53 7.76 -6.12
CA LEU A 61 -10.22 8.19 -6.61
C LEU A 61 -9.91 7.58 -7.98
N CYS A 62 -10.15 6.28 -8.18
CA CYS A 62 -10.02 5.62 -9.46
C CYS A 62 -10.94 6.24 -10.53
N ALA A 63 -12.14 6.69 -10.16
CA ALA A 63 -13.02 7.37 -11.11
C ALA A 63 -12.46 8.71 -11.60
N HIS A 64 -11.76 9.47 -10.74
CA HIS A 64 -11.06 10.69 -11.13
C HIS A 64 -9.90 10.40 -12.08
N GLU A 65 -9.05 9.44 -11.73
CA GLU A 65 -7.91 9.01 -12.54
C GLU A 65 -8.36 8.46 -13.90
N TYR A 66 -9.38 7.60 -13.92
CA TYR A 66 -9.91 7.02 -15.15
C TYR A 66 -10.43 8.11 -16.10
N ARG A 67 -11.19 9.08 -15.59
CA ARG A 67 -11.67 10.20 -16.41
C ARG A 67 -10.50 11.00 -16.98
N PHE A 68 -9.49 11.29 -16.17
CA PHE A 68 -8.30 12.02 -16.59
C PHE A 68 -7.53 11.26 -17.69
N LEU A 69 -7.21 9.99 -17.46
CA LEU A 69 -6.49 9.14 -18.43
C LEU A 69 -7.29 8.94 -19.71
N ARG A 70 -8.61 8.79 -19.62
CA ARG A 70 -9.48 8.70 -20.80
C ARG A 70 -9.45 10.00 -21.62
N THR A 71 -9.48 11.16 -20.96
CA THR A 71 -9.35 12.45 -21.66
C THR A 71 -8.02 12.55 -22.40
N LEU A 72 -6.91 12.15 -21.77
CA LEU A 72 -5.61 12.12 -22.45
C LEU A 72 -5.58 11.12 -23.61
N TYR A 73 -6.16 9.93 -23.43
CA TYR A 73 -6.24 8.91 -24.48
C TYR A 73 -6.99 9.44 -25.70
N CYS A 74 -8.16 10.06 -25.49
CA CYS A 74 -8.89 10.68 -26.58
C CYS A 74 -8.08 11.84 -27.20
N ALA A 75 -7.38 12.66 -26.43
CA ALA A 75 -6.56 13.74 -26.98
C ALA A 75 -5.39 13.22 -27.85
N ALA A 76 -4.80 12.07 -27.48
CA ALA A 76 -3.69 11.45 -28.21
C ALA A 76 -4.13 10.73 -29.50
N PHE A 77 -5.24 9.99 -29.45
CA PHE A 77 -5.62 9.05 -30.52
C PHE A 77 -6.91 9.40 -31.24
N GLN A 78 -7.78 10.20 -30.62
CA GLN A 78 -9.12 10.54 -31.13
C GLN A 78 -9.46 12.02 -30.83
N PRO A 79 -8.63 12.99 -31.22
CA PRO A 79 -8.76 14.38 -30.77
C PRO A 79 -10.11 15.00 -31.17
N HIS A 80 -10.70 14.56 -32.28
CA HIS A 80 -12.01 15.00 -32.75
C HIS A 80 -13.19 14.46 -31.92
N ALA A 81 -12.99 13.44 -31.08
CA ALA A 81 -14.03 12.86 -30.23
C ALA A 81 -14.24 13.62 -28.90
N LEU A 82 -13.33 14.53 -28.54
CA LEU A 82 -13.46 15.37 -27.35
C LEU A 82 -14.27 16.63 -27.65
N LEU A 83 -15.29 16.88 -26.83
CA LEU A 83 -16.09 18.10 -26.86
C LEU A 83 -16.15 18.71 -25.44
N PRO A 84 -15.49 19.85 -25.19
CA PRO A 84 -14.59 20.58 -26.10
C PRO A 84 -13.27 19.82 -26.34
N PRO A 85 -12.56 20.09 -27.46
CA PRO A 85 -11.24 19.53 -27.69
C PRO A 85 -10.26 20.02 -26.60
N LEU A 86 -9.40 19.12 -26.14
CA LEU A 86 -8.36 19.48 -25.20
C LEU A 86 -7.28 20.28 -25.95
N PRO A 87 -6.87 21.47 -25.49
CA PRO A 87 -5.88 22.30 -26.18
C PRO A 87 -4.46 21.79 -25.91
N LEU A 88 -4.21 20.50 -26.14
CA LEU A 88 -2.96 19.81 -25.86
C LEU A 88 -2.48 19.09 -27.13
N PRO A 89 -1.20 19.21 -27.51
CA PRO A 89 -0.65 18.42 -28.62
C PRO A 89 -0.84 16.92 -28.38
N PRO A 90 -1.25 16.12 -29.40
CA PRO A 90 -1.44 14.68 -29.24
C PRO A 90 -0.19 13.94 -28.74
N SER A 91 1.01 14.39 -29.14
CA SER A 91 2.28 13.84 -28.67
C SER A 91 2.48 14.05 -27.16
N LEU A 92 2.21 15.26 -26.66
CA LEU A 92 2.30 15.55 -25.24
C LEU A 92 1.25 14.77 -24.43
N ALA A 93 0.05 14.59 -24.98
CA ALA A 93 -0.97 13.73 -24.36
C ALA A 93 -0.47 12.28 -24.22
N LEU A 94 0.20 11.77 -25.25
CA LEU A 94 0.81 10.44 -25.24
C LEU A 94 1.96 10.34 -24.23
N ASP A 95 2.84 11.33 -24.17
CA ASP A 95 3.97 11.35 -23.21
C ASP A 95 3.46 11.30 -21.76
N ILE A 96 2.41 12.08 -21.46
CA ILE A 96 1.78 12.06 -20.14
C ILE A 96 1.19 10.66 -19.87
N LEU A 97 0.43 10.07 -20.81
CA LEU A 97 -0.13 8.72 -20.65
C LEU A 97 0.93 7.66 -20.35
N LEU A 98 2.05 7.70 -21.08
CA LEU A 98 3.15 6.75 -20.89
C LEU A 98 3.79 6.93 -19.51
N ALA A 99 3.99 8.17 -19.05
CA ALA A 99 4.52 8.43 -17.72
C ALA A 99 3.59 7.92 -16.58
N PHE A 100 2.27 7.90 -16.79
CA PHE A 100 1.33 7.33 -15.82
C PHE A 100 1.48 5.82 -15.62
N GLN A 101 2.17 5.09 -16.51
CA GLN A 101 2.52 3.68 -16.28
C GLN A 101 3.48 3.49 -15.10
N GLN A 102 4.21 4.56 -14.71
CA GLN A 102 5.10 4.60 -13.56
C GLN A 102 4.43 5.18 -12.30
N THR A 103 3.09 5.22 -12.29
CA THR A 103 2.28 5.69 -11.17
C THR A 103 1.38 4.56 -10.67
N TYR A 104 1.49 4.25 -9.38
CA TYR A 104 0.82 3.12 -8.74
C TYR A 104 -0.05 3.61 -7.59
N ARG A 105 -1.30 3.14 -7.55
CA ARG A 105 -2.22 3.39 -6.45
C ARG A 105 -2.38 2.14 -5.60
N PHE A 106 -2.46 2.33 -4.30
CA PHE A 106 -3.03 1.35 -3.40
C PHE A 106 -3.95 2.06 -2.42
N ALA A 107 -5.25 1.79 -2.54
CA ALA A 107 -6.29 2.51 -1.81
C ALA A 107 -6.15 4.04 -1.98
N ASP A 108 -5.92 4.76 -0.89
CA ASP A 108 -5.74 6.20 -0.84
C ASP A 108 -4.30 6.67 -1.09
N ASP A 109 -3.31 5.78 -1.03
CA ASP A 109 -1.91 6.12 -1.27
C ASP A 109 -1.55 6.06 -2.76
N LEU A 110 -0.70 6.99 -3.19
CA LEU A 110 -0.19 7.12 -4.55
C LEU A 110 1.35 7.11 -4.54
N LEU A 111 1.94 6.17 -5.29
CA LEU A 111 3.37 6.06 -5.53
C LEU A 111 3.68 6.48 -6.96
N SER A 112 4.66 7.35 -7.12
CA SER A 112 5.21 7.69 -8.44
C SER A 112 6.71 7.46 -8.42
N LEU A 113 7.19 6.62 -9.32
CA LEU A 113 8.61 6.29 -9.43
C LEU A 113 9.33 7.18 -10.45
N ASP A 114 8.68 7.41 -11.59
CA ASP A 114 9.25 8.19 -12.70
C ASP A 114 8.12 8.82 -13.54
N ASN A 115 7.37 9.76 -12.94
CA ASN A 115 6.37 10.55 -13.65
C ASN A 115 6.61 12.05 -13.40
N PRO A 116 7.32 12.74 -14.29
CA PRO A 116 7.64 14.16 -14.12
C PRO A 116 6.39 15.06 -14.19
N PHE A 117 5.30 14.58 -14.78
CA PHE A 117 4.07 15.36 -14.94
C PHE A 117 3.19 15.33 -13.70
N LEU A 118 3.20 14.22 -12.95
CA LEU A 118 2.28 13.99 -11.83
C LEU A 118 2.26 15.15 -10.81
N PRO A 119 3.39 15.72 -10.34
CA PRO A 119 3.39 16.82 -9.36
C PRO A 119 2.58 18.04 -9.80
N HIS A 120 2.43 18.25 -11.11
CA HIS A 120 1.69 19.36 -11.71
C HIS A 120 0.23 19.03 -12.03
N LEU A 121 -0.15 17.76 -11.89
CA LEU A 121 -1.45 17.21 -12.27
C LEU A 121 -2.24 16.68 -11.07
N LEU A 122 -1.77 16.90 -9.84
CA LEU A 122 -2.40 16.36 -8.65
C LEU A 122 -3.73 17.06 -8.34
N SER A 123 -3.79 18.38 -8.38
CA SER A 123 -4.99 19.13 -7.98
C SER A 123 -5.70 19.78 -9.16
N ALA A 124 -7.03 19.77 -9.15
CA ALA A 124 -7.86 20.48 -10.12
C ALA A 124 -7.67 22.02 -10.11
N ASN A 125 -7.04 22.57 -9.07
CA ASN A 125 -6.60 23.97 -9.05
C ASN A 125 -5.31 24.23 -9.83
N GLN A 126 -4.57 23.16 -10.19
CA GLN A 126 -3.38 23.25 -11.02
C GLN A 126 -3.79 23.15 -12.49
N LEU A 127 -3.13 23.95 -13.32
CA LEU A 127 -3.19 23.84 -14.77
C LEU A 127 -1.79 23.53 -15.28
N PHE A 128 -1.59 22.31 -15.78
CA PHE A 128 -0.34 21.97 -16.45
C PHE A 128 -0.27 22.73 -17.78
N LEU A 129 0.79 23.53 -17.94
CA LEU A 129 1.00 24.46 -19.06
C LEU A 129 -0.16 25.46 -19.28
N GLY A 130 -1.01 25.69 -18.27
CA GLY A 130 -2.21 26.53 -18.43
C GLY A 130 -3.37 25.86 -19.18
N LEU A 131 -3.25 24.57 -19.52
CA LEU A 131 -4.13 23.91 -20.50
C LEU A 131 -4.88 22.71 -19.90
N LEU A 132 -4.21 21.91 -19.08
CA LEU A 132 -4.74 20.64 -18.57
C LEU A 132 -5.01 20.72 -17.06
N PRO A 133 -6.27 20.61 -16.61
CA PRO A 133 -6.58 20.56 -15.18
C PRO A 133 -6.05 19.27 -14.53
N GLY A 134 -5.68 19.36 -13.25
CA GLY A 134 -5.27 18.19 -12.47
C GLY A 134 -6.40 17.20 -12.15
N ILE A 135 -6.02 16.06 -11.60
CA ILE A 135 -6.84 14.85 -11.43
C ILE A 135 -7.86 15.00 -10.29
N TYR A 136 -7.38 15.41 -9.11
CA TYR A 136 -8.19 15.34 -7.88
C TYR A 136 -8.90 16.66 -7.60
N PRO A 137 -10.15 16.60 -7.09
CA PRO A 137 -10.90 17.81 -6.77
C PRO A 137 -10.22 18.59 -5.64
N ILE A 138 -10.44 19.90 -5.61
CA ILE A 138 -9.89 20.83 -4.60
C ILE A 138 -10.30 20.48 -3.17
N SER A 139 -11.39 19.73 -3.02
CA SER A 139 -11.89 19.24 -1.75
C SER A 139 -11.01 18.15 -1.15
N LEU A 140 -10.07 17.59 -1.91
CA LEU A 140 -9.14 16.54 -1.51
C LEU A 140 -7.78 17.16 -1.17
N THR A 141 -7.32 16.89 0.04
CA THR A 141 -5.99 17.30 0.51
C THR A 141 -5.00 16.19 0.27
N LEU A 142 -3.97 16.47 -0.52
CA LEU A 142 -2.87 15.54 -0.79
C LEU A 142 -1.69 15.88 0.09
N THR A 143 -1.22 14.91 0.86
CA THR A 143 -0.04 15.06 1.71
C THR A 143 1.10 14.26 1.11
N SER A 144 2.20 14.92 0.76
CA SER A 144 3.42 14.22 0.36
C SER A 144 4.06 13.56 1.59
N SER A 145 4.31 12.25 1.49
CA SER A 145 5.11 11.53 2.49
C SER A 145 6.58 11.84 2.24
N GLY A 146 7.24 12.47 3.23
CA GLY A 146 8.65 12.85 3.11
C GLY A 146 9.60 11.66 3.07
N ALA A 147 10.70 11.79 2.33
CA ALA A 147 11.82 10.87 2.36
C ALA A 147 12.49 10.89 3.75
N SER A 148 12.87 9.73 4.28
CA SER A 148 13.33 9.58 5.66
C SER A 148 14.76 10.08 5.96
N SER A 149 15.45 10.74 5.01
CA SER A 149 16.70 11.46 5.23
C SER A 149 17.11 12.22 3.96
N HIS A 150 17.85 13.33 4.09
CA HIS A 150 18.49 14.05 2.98
C HIS A 150 19.67 13.29 2.35
N THR A 151 20.29 12.34 3.07
CA THR A 151 21.51 11.65 2.61
C THR A 151 21.22 10.38 1.81
N THR A 152 20.10 9.72 2.09
CA THR A 152 19.60 8.55 1.34
C THR A 152 18.07 8.59 1.40
N PRO A 153 17.39 9.12 0.38
CA PRO A 153 15.95 9.24 0.41
C PRO A 153 15.33 7.84 0.39
N SER A 154 14.76 7.43 1.52
CA SER A 154 13.97 6.22 1.61
C SER A 154 12.50 6.61 1.80
N LEU A 155 11.67 6.19 0.86
CA LEU A 155 10.26 6.57 0.75
C LEU A 155 9.39 5.42 1.26
N PRO A 156 8.63 5.61 2.35
CA PRO A 156 7.70 4.60 2.81
C PRO A 156 6.50 4.50 1.87
N TYR A 157 6.15 3.29 1.47
CA TYR A 157 4.94 2.97 0.74
C TYR A 157 4.39 1.63 1.23
N MET A 158 3.17 1.62 1.75
CA MET A 158 2.57 0.44 2.39
C MET A 158 3.43 -0.09 3.56
N ASN A 159 3.92 -1.32 3.41
CA ASN A 159 4.70 -2.08 4.38
C ASN A 159 6.15 -2.26 3.94
N PHE A 160 6.62 -1.43 3.01
CA PHE A 160 8.03 -1.37 2.61
C PHE A 160 8.51 0.07 2.43
N ALA A 161 9.82 0.24 2.52
CA ALA A 161 10.51 1.46 2.19
C ALA A 161 11.28 1.26 0.90
N ILE A 162 11.17 2.22 -0.01
CA ILE A 162 11.80 2.23 -1.32
C ILE A 162 12.99 3.16 -1.24
N THR A 163 14.19 2.65 -1.52
CA THR A 163 15.40 3.46 -1.60
C THR A 163 15.93 3.43 -3.03
N ALA A 164 16.01 4.61 -3.65
CA ALA A 164 16.59 4.78 -4.98
C ALA A 164 18.10 5.00 -4.86
N SER A 165 18.86 4.36 -5.75
CA SER A 165 20.32 4.48 -5.84
C SER A 165 20.74 4.53 -7.31
N ALA A 166 21.91 5.11 -7.57
CA ALA A 166 22.47 5.13 -8.92
C ALA A 166 22.72 3.70 -9.40
N SER A 167 22.26 3.38 -10.62
CA SER A 167 22.60 2.12 -11.28
C SER A 167 23.99 2.20 -11.90
N THR A 168 24.60 1.03 -12.11
CA THR A 168 25.79 0.90 -12.97
C THR A 168 25.48 1.13 -14.45
N LEU A 169 24.20 1.06 -14.83
CA LEU A 169 23.72 1.39 -16.17
C LEU A 169 23.40 2.90 -16.24
N PRO A 170 24.05 3.67 -17.13
CA PRO A 170 23.77 5.09 -17.30
C PRO A 170 22.29 5.36 -17.58
N GLY A 171 21.72 6.34 -16.88
CA GLY A 171 20.31 6.72 -17.03
C GLY A 171 19.31 5.80 -16.30
N HIS A 172 19.78 4.80 -15.54
CA HIS A 172 18.90 3.93 -14.76
C HIS A 172 19.05 4.17 -13.25
N LEU A 173 17.93 4.00 -12.53
CA LEU A 173 17.90 3.95 -11.06
C LEU A 173 17.71 2.50 -10.60
N LEU A 174 18.42 2.13 -9.55
CA LEU A 174 18.20 0.88 -8.83
C LEU A 174 17.34 1.16 -7.61
N PHE A 175 16.15 0.56 -7.58
CA PHE A 175 15.27 0.59 -6.42
C PHE A 175 15.53 -0.62 -5.52
N THR A 176 15.75 -0.37 -4.24
CA THR A 176 15.87 -1.41 -3.21
C THR A 176 14.71 -1.30 -2.24
N LEU A 177 14.10 -2.45 -1.94
CA LEU A 177 12.99 -2.56 -1.01
C LEU A 177 13.48 -3.13 0.32
N ALA A 178 12.95 -2.59 1.41
CA ALA A 178 13.11 -3.13 2.76
C ALA A 178 11.76 -3.09 3.50
N PRO A 179 11.47 -4.04 4.41
CA PRO A 179 10.27 -3.98 5.24
C PRO A 179 10.20 -2.66 6.02
N TYR A 180 9.01 -2.07 6.05
CA TYR A 180 8.74 -0.83 6.76
C TYR A 180 7.48 -0.97 7.60
N ASP A 181 7.55 -0.48 8.84
CA ASP A 181 6.40 -0.40 9.72
C ASP A 181 6.27 1.04 10.23
N LYS A 182 5.20 1.73 9.83
CA LYS A 182 4.95 3.11 10.25
C LYS A 182 4.88 3.28 11.77
N ARG A 183 4.62 2.19 12.51
CA ARG A 183 4.57 2.14 13.97
C ARG A 183 5.96 2.26 14.62
N ASP A 184 7.04 2.10 13.87
CA ASP A 184 8.40 2.43 14.30
C ASP A 184 8.69 3.94 14.28
N GLY A 185 7.82 4.73 13.64
CA GLY A 185 8.01 6.17 13.51
C GLY A 185 7.94 6.91 14.87
N PRO A 186 8.60 8.09 14.97
CA PRO A 186 8.67 8.86 16.21
C PRO A 186 7.29 9.24 16.76
N LYS A 187 6.29 9.44 15.89
CA LYS A 187 4.89 9.72 16.25
C LYS A 187 4.26 8.63 17.13
N PHE A 188 4.72 7.39 17.00
CA PHE A 188 4.15 6.23 17.69
C PHE A 188 5.03 5.74 18.84
N ARG A 189 6.18 6.38 19.09
CA ARG A 189 7.19 5.92 20.07
C ARG A 189 6.65 5.79 21.50
N HIS A 190 5.69 6.63 21.86
CA HIS A 190 5.09 6.66 23.20
C HIS A 190 3.84 5.78 23.33
N LEU A 191 3.38 5.18 22.22
CA LEU A 191 2.20 4.33 22.24
C LEU A 191 2.61 2.88 22.54
N PRO A 192 1.91 2.19 23.47
CA PRO A 192 2.20 0.79 23.80
C PRO A 192 1.70 -0.13 22.67
N ILE A 193 2.46 -0.19 21.58
CA ILE A 193 2.08 -0.97 20.40
C ILE A 193 2.51 -2.43 20.59
N VAL A 194 1.51 -3.31 20.71
CA VAL A 194 1.71 -4.75 20.69
C VAL A 194 1.83 -5.24 19.24
N ARG A 195 3.02 -5.68 18.83
CA ARG A 195 3.28 -6.20 17.48
C ARG A 195 2.99 -7.69 17.32
N TYR A 196 3.38 -8.46 18.34
CA TYR A 196 3.29 -9.91 18.32
C TYR A 196 2.56 -10.39 19.57
N THR A 197 1.79 -11.44 19.42
CA THR A 197 1.13 -12.11 20.55
C THR A 197 2.18 -12.63 21.53
N LEU A 198 1.87 -12.68 22.83
CA LEU A 198 2.75 -13.31 23.82
C LEU A 198 2.88 -14.82 23.57
N PHE A 199 4.07 -15.38 23.85
CA PHE A 199 4.27 -16.83 23.78
C PHE A 199 3.39 -17.59 24.78
N THR A 200 3.03 -16.96 25.90
CA THR A 200 2.14 -17.52 26.93
C THR A 200 0.64 -17.38 26.62
N SER A 201 0.28 -16.82 25.46
CA SER A 201 -1.13 -16.72 25.06
C SER A 201 -1.77 -18.09 24.83
N THR A 202 -3.10 -18.12 24.78
CA THR A 202 -3.92 -19.31 24.50
C THR A 202 -3.79 -19.84 23.07
N LEU A 203 -3.02 -19.16 22.20
CA LEU A 203 -2.81 -19.63 20.83
C LEU A 203 -2.04 -20.97 20.83
N PRO A 204 -2.47 -21.96 20.02
CA PRO A 204 -1.74 -23.21 19.86
C PRO A 204 -0.29 -23.00 19.38
N HIS A 205 0.62 -23.90 19.77
CA HIS A 205 2.04 -23.81 19.40
C HIS A 205 2.26 -23.81 17.88
N HIS A 206 1.50 -24.60 17.13
CA HIS A 206 1.61 -24.63 15.67
C HIS A 206 1.22 -23.27 15.04
N SER A 207 0.23 -22.58 15.63
CA SER A 207 -0.20 -21.24 15.17
C SER A 207 0.87 -20.19 15.47
N LYS A 208 1.50 -20.26 16.66
CA LYS A 208 2.65 -19.42 17.01
C LYS A 208 3.84 -19.67 16.09
N LEU A 209 4.09 -20.92 15.70
CA LEU A 209 5.17 -21.28 14.78
C LEU A 209 4.90 -20.69 13.38
N ASN A 210 3.67 -20.83 12.89
CA ASN A 210 3.25 -20.25 11.62
C ASN A 210 3.32 -18.72 11.62
N LEU A 211 3.02 -18.06 12.75
CA LEU A 211 3.20 -16.62 12.89
C LEU A 211 4.67 -16.21 12.66
N VAL A 212 5.62 -16.91 13.29
CA VAL A 212 7.06 -16.62 13.10
C VAL A 212 7.48 -16.85 11.65
N ILE A 213 7.04 -17.96 11.03
CA ILE A 213 7.36 -18.26 9.63
C ILE A 213 6.76 -17.22 8.68
N ASN A 214 5.52 -16.80 8.91
CA ASN A 214 4.85 -15.78 8.10
C ASN A 214 5.59 -14.45 8.18
N ILE A 215 6.06 -14.04 9.36
CA ILE A 215 6.88 -12.82 9.51
C ILE A 215 8.15 -12.91 8.64
N LEU A 216 8.86 -14.04 8.70
CA LEU A 216 10.06 -14.26 7.89
C LEU A 216 9.76 -14.27 6.39
N MET A 217 8.68 -14.93 5.95
CA MET A 217 8.26 -14.91 4.54
C MET A 217 7.90 -13.50 4.07
N THR A 218 7.18 -12.73 4.90
CA THR A 218 6.83 -11.34 4.60
C THR A 218 8.08 -10.49 4.45
N HIS A 219 9.05 -10.61 5.36
CA HIS A 219 10.32 -9.88 5.24
C HIS A 219 11.14 -10.30 4.03
N ALA A 220 11.19 -11.60 3.70
CA ALA A 220 11.88 -12.08 2.51
C ALA A 220 11.27 -11.52 1.23
N ARG A 221 9.94 -11.51 1.12
CA ARG A 221 9.22 -11.00 -0.06
C ARG A 221 9.37 -9.48 -0.27
N PHE A 222 9.54 -8.72 0.81
CA PHE A 222 9.70 -7.26 0.73
C PHE A 222 11.15 -6.79 0.73
N SER A 223 12.11 -7.70 0.84
CA SER A 223 13.53 -7.35 0.82
C SER A 223 14.10 -7.61 -0.56
N SER A 224 14.63 -6.58 -1.21
CA SER A 224 15.38 -6.75 -2.47
C SER A 224 16.81 -7.22 -2.24
N THR A 225 17.33 -7.12 -1.02
CA THR A 225 18.71 -7.48 -0.67
C THR A 225 18.75 -8.40 0.55
N ALA A 226 19.79 -9.23 0.62
CA ALA A 226 20.00 -10.12 1.76
C ALA A 226 20.26 -9.34 3.06
N SER A 227 20.91 -8.17 2.99
CA SER A 227 21.13 -7.29 4.14
C SER A 227 19.82 -6.73 4.70
N ALA A 228 18.92 -6.25 3.84
CA ALA A 228 17.61 -5.77 4.25
C ALA A 228 16.79 -6.87 4.94
N PHE A 229 16.78 -8.08 4.36
CA PHE A 229 16.12 -9.23 4.99
C PHE A 229 16.73 -9.55 6.35
N THR A 230 18.06 -9.63 6.44
CA THR A 230 18.76 -10.03 7.67
C THR A 230 18.48 -9.04 8.80
N SER A 231 18.54 -7.74 8.52
CA SER A 231 18.22 -6.69 9.51
C SER A 231 16.78 -6.80 10.01
N ALA A 232 15.81 -6.91 9.09
CA ALA A 232 14.40 -7.02 9.46
C ALA A 232 14.09 -8.31 10.23
N ALA A 233 14.69 -9.44 9.83
CA ALA A 233 14.54 -10.71 10.52
C ALA A 233 15.17 -10.69 11.91
N GLN A 234 16.34 -10.07 12.09
CA GLN A 234 16.98 -9.86 13.40
C GLN A 234 16.07 -9.08 14.34
N ASP A 235 15.54 -7.96 13.87
CA ASP A 235 14.64 -7.12 14.66
C ASP A 235 13.36 -7.88 15.05
N ALA A 236 12.76 -8.60 14.11
CA ALA A 236 11.61 -9.45 14.38
C ALA A 236 11.92 -10.53 15.43
N MET A 237 13.06 -11.22 15.32
CA MET A 237 13.46 -12.26 16.27
C MET A 237 13.70 -11.68 17.66
N ARG A 238 14.34 -10.51 17.75
CA ARG A 238 14.54 -9.78 19.02
C ARG A 238 13.20 -9.42 19.66
N HIS A 239 12.25 -8.88 18.89
CA HIS A 239 10.94 -8.55 19.40
C HIS A 239 10.14 -9.79 19.83
N LEU A 240 10.21 -10.90 19.09
CA LEU A 240 9.57 -12.16 19.49
C LEU A 240 10.20 -12.72 20.77
N HIS A 241 11.53 -12.64 20.91
CA HIS A 241 12.21 -13.05 22.14
C HIS A 241 11.73 -12.25 23.35
N LEU A 242 11.60 -10.91 23.22
CA LEU A 242 11.02 -10.04 24.25
C LEU A 242 9.55 -10.36 24.58
N ARG A 243 8.84 -11.07 23.69
CA ARG A 243 7.45 -11.55 23.92
C ARG A 243 7.41 -12.98 24.51
N GLY A 244 8.56 -13.48 24.96
CA GLY A 244 8.69 -14.75 25.65
C GLY A 244 8.87 -15.96 24.73
N TYR A 245 9.13 -15.77 23.44
CA TYR A 245 9.38 -16.89 22.53
C TYR A 245 10.74 -17.55 22.86
N PRO A 246 10.78 -18.84 23.23
CA PRO A 246 12.01 -19.51 23.60
C PRO A 246 12.96 -19.61 22.40
N ARG A 247 14.27 -19.47 22.64
CA ARG A 247 15.30 -19.61 21.60
C ARG A 247 15.21 -20.93 20.82
N PRO A 248 14.98 -22.12 21.44
CA PRO A 248 14.78 -23.36 20.70
C PRO A 248 13.58 -23.31 19.73
N PHE A 249 12.51 -22.61 20.12
CA PHE A 249 11.32 -22.44 19.28
C PHE A 249 11.60 -21.56 18.07
N LEU A 250 12.30 -20.44 18.26
CA LEU A 250 12.70 -19.55 17.17
C LEU A 250 13.69 -20.24 16.21
N LEU A 251 14.62 -21.05 16.73
CA LEU A 251 15.52 -21.87 15.92
C LEU A 251 14.76 -22.88 15.05
N LEU A 252 13.72 -23.51 15.61
CA LEU A 252 12.85 -24.42 14.85
C LEU A 252 12.14 -23.68 13.71
N ALA A 253 11.62 -22.48 13.98
CA ALA A 253 10.95 -21.63 13.00
C ALA A 253 11.91 -21.23 11.86
N LEU A 254 13.11 -20.76 12.19
CA LEU A 254 14.15 -20.42 11.23
C LEU A 254 14.52 -21.62 10.37
N ARG A 255 14.86 -22.77 10.97
CA ARG A 255 15.18 -24.00 10.22
C ARG A 255 14.06 -24.39 9.25
N ARG A 256 12.80 -24.30 9.68
CA ARG A 256 11.64 -24.60 8.84
C ARG A 256 11.50 -23.59 7.70
N PHE A 257 11.67 -22.29 7.98
CA PHE A 257 11.65 -21.24 6.97
C PHE A 257 12.72 -21.48 5.90
N PHE A 258 14.00 -21.62 6.28
CA PHE A 258 15.09 -21.81 5.33
C PHE A 258 14.98 -23.12 4.54
N ARG A 259 14.41 -24.18 5.13
CA ARG A 259 14.17 -25.43 4.40
C ARG A 259 13.11 -25.30 3.31
N LEU A 260 12.06 -24.51 3.55
CA LEU A 260 10.87 -24.47 2.68
C LEU A 260 10.82 -23.22 1.77
N HIS A 261 11.49 -22.14 2.17
CA HIS A 261 11.31 -20.82 1.59
C HIS A 261 12.65 -20.14 1.22
N LEU A 262 13.73 -20.92 1.06
CA LEU A 262 15.04 -20.40 0.65
C LEU A 262 14.98 -19.61 -0.67
N HIS A 263 14.12 -20.06 -1.59
CA HIS A 263 13.91 -19.42 -2.89
C HIS A 263 13.35 -18.00 -2.81
N LEU A 264 12.81 -17.58 -1.65
CA LEU A 264 12.34 -16.22 -1.44
C LEU A 264 13.47 -15.23 -1.11
N LEU A 265 14.68 -15.72 -0.81
CA LEU A 265 15.79 -14.86 -0.44
C LEU A 265 16.48 -14.28 -1.67
N PRO A 266 16.79 -12.97 -1.68
CA PRO A 266 17.72 -12.38 -2.64
C PRO A 266 19.08 -13.10 -2.60
N HIS A 267 19.84 -13.08 -3.70
CA HIS A 267 21.09 -13.85 -3.87
C HIS A 267 21.99 -13.93 -2.60
N HIS A 268 22.55 -15.13 -2.41
CA HIS A 268 22.56 -15.93 -1.18
C HIS A 268 23.74 -15.65 -0.22
N PRO A 269 23.51 -15.31 1.07
CA PRO A 269 24.49 -15.55 2.14
C PRO A 269 24.38 -16.99 2.63
N ARG A 270 25.50 -17.66 2.97
CA ARG A 270 25.48 -19.05 3.45
C ARG A 270 24.63 -19.17 4.73
N TRP A 271 23.71 -20.15 4.76
CA TRP A 271 22.80 -20.45 5.88
C TRP A 271 23.49 -20.48 7.27
N SER A 272 24.70 -21.04 7.34
CA SER A 272 25.47 -21.14 8.59
C SER A 272 25.99 -19.80 9.13
N GLN A 273 26.03 -18.75 8.31
CA GLN A 273 26.37 -17.39 8.72
C GLN A 273 25.12 -16.67 9.24
N LEU A 274 23.96 -16.81 8.58
CA LEU A 274 22.71 -16.15 8.97
C LEU A 274 22.17 -16.67 10.31
N GLN A 275 22.29 -17.96 10.61
CA GLN A 275 21.78 -18.51 11.87
C GLN A 275 22.47 -17.90 13.11
N ARG A 276 23.74 -17.51 12.98
CA ARG A 276 24.50 -16.87 14.06
C ARG A 276 24.16 -15.39 14.25
N THR A 277 23.68 -14.73 13.20
CA THR A 277 23.38 -13.30 13.24
C THR A 277 21.93 -13.04 13.63
N LEU A 278 20.98 -13.92 13.30
CA LEU A 278 19.54 -13.66 13.44
C LEU A 278 18.97 -13.81 14.86
N LEU A 279 19.67 -14.45 15.79
CA LEU A 279 19.19 -14.63 17.16
C LEU A 279 20.03 -13.80 18.13
N PRO A 280 19.41 -13.09 19.08
CA PRO A 280 20.14 -12.47 20.17
C PRO A 280 20.97 -13.53 20.91
N SER A 281 22.17 -13.15 21.35
CA SER A 281 23.01 -13.92 22.28
C SER A 281 22.30 -14.14 23.60
#